data_AF-A0A976CTH9-F1
#
_entry.id   AF-A0A976CTH9-F1
#
_cell.length_a   1.000
_cell.length_b   1.000
_cell.length_c   1.000
_cell.angle_alpha   90.00
_cell.angle_beta   90.00
_cell.angle_gamma   90.00
#
_symmetry.space_group_name_H-M   'P 1'
#
loop_
_entity.id
_entity.type
_entity.pdbx_description
1 polymer ?
#
loop_
_entity_poly.entity_id
_entity_poly.type
_entity_poly.pdbx_seq_one_letter_code
_entity_poly.pdbx_strand_id
1 'polypeptide(L)'
;MIVGQTDADIKDWAETRMQHTLRNTKETAGLLPTGKHRHKMRKDAIIFPHMSMFLTGANISGLQAKSMRRVLCDEVWTWEQGMIREAEGRLHDRWNRQFYLLSQGGYIGDDWHKKWSSTSQHEFCFTCPACQTEQPWRWEKCQTPKATITARWQTGDFRCGD
;
A
#
# COMPACT_ATOMS: atom_id res chain seq x y z
N MET A 1 -0.78 -7.78 9.98
CA MET A 1 0.46 -7.09 10.36
C MET A 1 0.68 -5.96 9.38
N ILE A 2 1.12 -4.81 9.88
CA ILE A 2 1.54 -3.67 9.07
C ILE A 2 3.05 -3.54 9.28
N VAL A 3 3.79 -3.42 8.19
CA VAL A 3 5.24 -3.31 8.20
C VAL A 3 5.62 -1.99 7.55
N GLY A 4 6.32 -1.13 8.28
CA GLY A 4 6.89 0.10 7.76
C GLY A 4 8.39 -0.04 7.53
N GLN A 5 9.06 1.06 7.18
CA GLN A 5 10.50 1.09 6.96
C GLN A 5 11.27 0.76 8.24
N THR A 6 11.04 1.53 9.32
CA THR A 6 11.66 1.30 10.63
C THR A 6 10.62 1.16 11.74
N ASP A 7 11.03 0.59 12.88
CA ASP A 7 10.17 0.49 14.07
C ASP A 7 9.82 1.87 14.65
N ALA A 8 10.65 2.89 14.44
CA ALA A 8 10.37 4.23 14.91
C ALA A 8 9.29 4.89 14.04
N ASP A 9 9.47 4.85 12.72
CA ASP A 9 8.56 5.49 11.76
C ASP A 9 7.16 4.89 11.84
N ILE A 10 7.05 3.55 11.96
CA ILE A 10 5.73 2.91 12.04
C ILE A 10 5.01 3.24 13.35
N LYS A 11 5.75 3.41 14.46
CA LYS A 11 5.17 3.81 15.75
C LYS A 11 4.69 5.26 15.72
N ASP A 12 5.47 6.15 15.11
CA ASP A 12 5.10 7.55 14.92
C ASP A 12 3.86 7.67 14.03
N TRP A 13 3.85 7.00 12.88
CA TRP A 13 2.69 6.94 11.99
C TRP A 13 1.45 6.37 12.68
N ALA A 14 1.63 5.33 13.50
CA ALA A 14 0.53 4.71 14.23
C ALA A 14 -0.12 5.71 15.19
N GLU A 15 0.67 6.47 15.92
CA GLU A 15 0.21 7.45 16.91
C GLU A 15 -0.41 8.69 16.26
N THR A 16 0.26 9.24 15.24
CA THR A 16 -0.13 10.50 14.61
C THR A 16 -1.30 10.35 13.62
N ARG A 17 -1.42 9.19 12.96
CA ARG A 17 -2.41 8.98 11.89
C ARG A 17 -3.34 7.80 12.17
N MET A 18 -2.82 6.58 12.23
CA MET A 18 -3.65 5.37 12.24
C MET A 18 -4.62 5.35 13.42
N GLN A 19 -4.12 5.59 14.64
CA GLN A 19 -4.95 5.57 15.84
C GLN A 19 -6.00 6.68 15.83
N HIS A 20 -5.68 7.85 15.26
CA HIS A 20 -6.64 8.94 15.10
C HIS A 20 -7.77 8.52 14.16
N THR A 21 -7.44 7.93 13.00
CA THR A 21 -8.43 7.39 12.05
C THR A 21 -9.31 6.33 12.72
N LEU A 22 -8.72 5.35 13.40
CA LEU A 22 -9.48 4.27 14.05
C LEU A 22 -10.44 4.76 15.13
N ARG A 23 -10.09 5.83 15.85
CA ARG A 23 -10.96 6.43 16.89
C ARG A 23 -12.10 7.26 16.30
N ASN A 24 -11.88 7.88 15.15
CA ASN A 24 -12.86 8.78 14.52
C ASN A 24 -13.78 8.07 13.52
N THR A 25 -13.43 6.88 13.07
CA THR A 25 -14.31 6.03 12.28
C THR A 25 -15.25 5.24 13.19
N LYS A 26 -16.57 5.48 13.07
CA LYS A 26 -17.62 4.94 13.93
C LYS A 26 -17.55 3.41 14.04
N GLU A 27 -17.29 2.74 12.93
CA GLU A 27 -17.24 1.30 12.79
C GLU A 27 -16.07 0.68 13.55
N THR A 28 -14.92 1.36 13.59
CA THR A 28 -13.72 0.86 14.28
C THR A 28 -13.63 1.32 15.72
N ALA A 29 -14.18 2.48 16.05
CA ALA A 29 -14.12 3.07 17.40
C ALA A 29 -14.72 2.14 18.45
N GLY A 30 -15.87 1.50 18.14
CA GLY A 30 -16.55 0.55 19.03
C GLY A 30 -15.79 -0.77 19.23
N LEU A 31 -14.83 -1.09 18.36
CA LEU A 31 -14.03 -2.32 18.45
C LEU A 31 -12.74 -2.12 19.24
N LEU A 32 -12.33 -0.87 19.48
CA LEU A 32 -11.08 -0.57 20.17
C LEU A 32 -11.14 -1.02 21.65
N PRO A 33 -10.04 -1.57 22.19
CA PRO A 33 -9.98 -1.93 23.60
C PRO A 33 -10.12 -0.69 24.51
N THR A 34 -11.13 -0.67 25.37
CA THR A 34 -11.41 0.43 26.32
C THR A 34 -11.43 -0.05 27.78
N GLY A 35 -11.53 0.90 28.73
CA GLY A 35 -11.64 0.60 30.16
C GLY A 35 -10.50 -0.27 30.69
N LYS A 36 -10.84 -1.39 31.33
CA LYS A 36 -9.87 -2.36 31.88
C LYS A 36 -8.93 -2.97 30.84
N HIS A 37 -9.35 -2.97 29.56
CA HIS A 37 -8.57 -3.55 28.45
C HIS A 37 -7.76 -2.52 27.67
N ARG A 38 -7.70 -1.25 28.10
CA ARG A 38 -6.96 -0.19 27.40
C ARG A 38 -5.49 -0.53 27.11
N HIS A 39 -4.87 -1.35 27.96
CA HIS A 39 -3.47 -1.80 27.82
C HIS A 39 -3.24 -2.71 26.60
N LYS A 40 -4.29 -3.26 26.00
CA LYS A 40 -4.25 -4.05 24.76
C LYS A 40 -4.06 -3.19 23.51
N MET A 41 -4.17 -1.87 23.64
CA MET A 41 -3.85 -0.89 22.61
C MET A 41 -2.48 -0.28 22.93
N ARG A 42 -1.49 -0.61 22.11
CA ARG A 42 -0.11 -0.16 22.19
C ARG A 42 0.31 0.45 20.85
N LYS A 43 1.46 1.13 20.82
CA LYS A 43 1.99 1.72 19.58
C LYS A 43 2.43 0.67 18.55
N ASP A 44 2.80 -0.52 19.01
CA ASP A 44 3.30 -1.64 18.20
C ASP A 44 2.24 -2.74 17.96
N ALA A 45 1.08 -2.66 18.63
CA ALA A 45 0.04 -3.66 18.52
C ALA A 45 -1.32 -3.15 19.02
N ILE A 46 -2.38 -3.61 18.37
CA ILE A 46 -3.75 -3.51 18.90
C ILE A 46 -4.33 -4.91 18.95
N ILE A 47 -4.66 -5.39 20.15
CA ILE A 47 -5.29 -6.69 20.35
C ILE A 47 -6.80 -6.48 20.51
N PHE A 48 -7.53 -6.60 19.41
CA PHE A 48 -8.99 -6.58 19.39
C PHE A 48 -9.55 -7.88 20.01
N PRO A 49 -10.83 -7.89 20.43
CA PRO A 49 -11.46 -9.11 20.93
C PRO A 49 -11.45 -10.28 19.92
N HIS A 50 -11.52 -9.96 18.62
CA HIS A 50 -11.66 -10.94 17.53
C HIS A 50 -10.41 -11.10 16.66
N MET A 51 -9.41 -10.21 16.78
CA MET A 51 -8.18 -10.29 15.98
C MET A 51 -7.02 -9.51 16.61
N SER A 52 -5.79 -9.83 16.22
CA SER A 52 -4.61 -9.05 16.59
C SER A 52 -4.06 -8.30 15.39
N MET A 53 -3.79 -7.01 15.58
CA MET A 53 -3.06 -6.17 14.65
C MET A 53 -1.69 -5.86 15.24
N PHE A 54 -0.63 -6.12 14.47
CA PHE A 54 0.75 -5.88 14.87
C PHE A 54 1.41 -4.94 13.88
N LEU A 55 2.30 -4.09 14.40
CA LEU A 55 3.07 -3.11 13.66
C LEU A 55 4.55 -3.32 13.96
N THR A 56 5.38 -3.28 12.92
CA THR A 56 6.84 -3.45 13.05
C THR A 56 7.55 -2.81 11.86
N GLY A 57 8.84 -2.52 12.00
CA GLY A 57 9.70 -2.14 10.88
C GLY A 57 10.12 -3.36 10.06
N ALA A 58 10.77 -3.10 8.93
CA ALA A 58 11.33 -4.11 8.05
C ALA A 58 12.64 -4.69 8.63
N ASN A 59 12.53 -5.47 9.70
CA ASN A 59 13.66 -6.13 10.33
C ASN A 59 13.37 -7.60 10.64
N ILE A 60 14.43 -8.40 10.74
CA ILE A 60 14.32 -9.86 10.94
C ILE A 60 13.58 -10.21 12.23
N SER A 61 13.84 -9.50 13.33
CA SER A 61 13.21 -9.81 14.63
C SER A 61 11.69 -9.63 14.58
N GLY A 62 11.20 -8.56 13.95
CA GLY A 62 9.79 -8.29 13.72
C GLY A 62 9.15 -9.25 12.72
N LEU A 63 9.85 -9.51 11.62
CA LEU A 63 9.36 -10.34 10.52
C LEU A 63 9.45 -11.84 10.78
N GLN A 64 10.15 -12.34 11.80
CA GLN A 64 10.23 -13.79 12.08
C GLN A 64 9.24 -14.30 13.13
N ALA A 65 8.64 -13.43 13.94
CA ALA A 65 8.02 -13.89 15.18
C ALA A 65 6.58 -14.44 15.02
N LYS A 66 5.84 -14.08 13.96
CA LYS A 66 4.36 -14.22 13.99
C LYS A 66 3.75 -14.64 12.65
N SER A 67 2.94 -15.70 12.65
CA SER A 67 2.08 -16.07 11.52
C SER A 67 0.88 -15.12 11.42
N MET A 68 0.60 -14.65 10.21
CA MET A 68 -0.39 -13.62 9.91
C MET A 68 -1.27 -14.04 8.75
N ARG A 69 -2.55 -13.70 8.82
CA ARG A 69 -3.44 -13.85 7.66
C ARG A 69 -3.29 -12.73 6.63
N ARG A 70 -3.01 -11.51 7.10
CA ARG A 70 -2.84 -10.33 6.26
C ARG A 70 -1.55 -9.62 6.63
N VAL A 71 -0.74 -9.32 5.62
CA VAL A 71 0.51 -8.56 5.78
C VAL A 71 0.43 -7.39 4.81
N LEU A 72 0.54 -6.18 5.34
CA LEU A 72 0.59 -4.93 4.61
C LEU A 72 1.99 -4.37 4.79
N CYS A 73 2.66 -4.06 3.69
CA CYS A 73 4.01 -3.56 3.68
C CYS A 73 4.03 -2.21 2.96
N ASP A 74 4.51 -1.19 3.65
CA ASP A 74 4.57 0.18 3.14
C ASP A 74 6.02 0.56 2.78
N GLU A 75 6.15 1.29 1.68
CA GLU A 75 7.43 1.76 1.11
C GLU A 75 8.48 0.65 0.95
N VAL A 76 8.11 -0.48 0.34
CA VAL A 76 8.99 -1.67 0.28
C VAL A 76 10.26 -1.50 -0.56
N TRP A 77 10.31 -0.51 -1.44
CA TRP A 77 11.52 -0.20 -2.23
C TRP A 77 12.72 0.24 -1.37
N THR A 78 12.49 0.72 -0.13
CA THR A 78 13.58 1.12 0.78
C THR A 78 14.13 -0.02 1.61
N TRP A 79 13.48 -1.18 1.58
CA TRP A 79 13.82 -2.28 2.46
C TRP A 79 15.09 -3.00 2.00
N GLU A 80 15.80 -3.59 2.96
CA GLU A 80 16.91 -4.46 2.66
C GLU A 80 16.46 -5.72 1.89
N GLN A 81 17.35 -6.23 1.03
CA GLN A 81 17.09 -7.45 0.28
C GLN A 81 16.77 -8.62 1.23
N GLY A 82 15.80 -9.45 0.86
CA GLY A 82 15.29 -10.55 1.65
C GLY A 82 14.11 -10.18 2.55
N MET A 83 13.92 -8.91 2.93
CA MET A 83 12.83 -8.54 3.87
C MET A 83 11.43 -8.79 3.30
N ILE A 84 11.23 -8.58 1.99
CA ILE A 84 9.95 -8.90 1.33
C ILE A 84 9.65 -10.40 1.45
N ARG A 85 10.67 -11.25 1.28
CA ARG A 85 10.52 -12.71 1.42
C ARG A 85 10.18 -13.11 2.86
N GLU A 86 10.83 -12.49 3.84
CA GLU A 86 10.54 -12.78 5.25
C GLU A 86 9.12 -12.34 5.66
N ALA A 87 8.66 -11.21 5.13
CA ALA A 87 7.29 -10.74 5.27
C ALA A 87 6.28 -11.70 4.60
N GLU A 88 6.59 -12.19 3.39
CA GLU A 88 5.77 -13.18 2.70
C GLU A 88 5.65 -14.49 3.48
N GLY A 89 6.76 -14.94 4.10
CA GLY A 89 6.79 -16.14 4.95
C GLY A 89 5.84 -16.09 6.14
N ARG A 90 5.35 -14.90 6.52
CA ARG A 90 4.35 -14.78 7.60
C ARG A 90 2.98 -15.29 7.21
N LEU A 91 2.72 -15.42 5.92
CA LEU A 91 1.43 -15.84 5.38
C LEU A 91 1.30 -17.36 5.25
N HIS A 92 2.25 -18.14 5.77
CA HIS A 92 2.19 -19.60 5.76
C HIS A 92 0.93 -20.13 6.46
N ASP A 93 0.46 -21.30 6.02
CA ASP A 93 -0.65 -22.02 6.65
C ASP A 93 -2.01 -21.28 6.71
N ARG A 94 -2.25 -20.37 5.74
CA ARG A 94 -3.54 -19.65 5.61
C ARG A 94 -4.00 -19.66 4.15
N TRP A 95 -5.15 -20.29 3.90
CA TRP A 95 -5.73 -20.43 2.55
C TRP A 95 -6.22 -19.09 1.98
N ASN A 96 -6.66 -18.18 2.84
CA ASN A 96 -7.21 -16.87 2.49
C ASN A 96 -6.27 -15.73 2.92
N ARG A 97 -4.98 -15.98 2.73
CA ARG A 97 -3.92 -15.00 2.96
C ARG A 97 -4.04 -13.84 1.99
N GLN A 98 -3.66 -12.65 2.45
CA GLN A 98 -3.56 -11.47 1.59
C GLN A 98 -2.24 -10.77 1.86
N PHE A 99 -1.49 -10.52 0.79
CA PHE A 99 -0.20 -9.85 0.83
C PHE A 99 -0.30 -8.54 0.06
N TYR A 100 -0.14 -7.42 0.76
CA TYR A 100 -0.20 -6.10 0.17
C TYR A 100 1.18 -5.47 0.25
N LEU A 101 1.73 -5.14 -0.91
CA LEU A 101 3.00 -4.44 -1.05
C LEU A 101 2.71 -3.10 -1.69
N LEU A 102 2.98 -2.01 -0.96
CA LEU A 102 2.81 -0.64 -1.44
C LEU A 102 4.19 0.00 -1.50
N SER A 103 4.47 0.68 -2.61
CA SER A 103 5.81 1.21 -2.87
C SER A 103 5.82 2.18 -4.04
N GLN A 104 6.85 3.02 -4.06
CA GLN A 104 7.33 3.66 -5.27
C GLN A 104 8.12 2.66 -6.15
N GLY A 105 8.54 3.10 -7.35
CA GLY A 105 9.44 2.33 -8.20
C GLY A 105 10.80 2.13 -7.53
N GLY A 106 11.30 0.89 -7.53
CA GLY A 106 12.62 0.54 -6.98
C GLY A 106 13.68 0.35 -8.05
N TYR A 107 14.64 -0.53 -7.78
CA TYR A 107 15.76 -0.81 -8.68
C TYR A 107 15.56 -2.12 -9.45
N ILE A 108 15.94 -2.14 -10.73
CA ILE A 108 15.85 -3.36 -11.53
C ILE A 108 16.73 -4.45 -10.92
N GLY A 109 16.13 -5.62 -10.68
CA GLY A 109 16.82 -6.79 -10.14
C GLY A 109 16.75 -6.93 -8.61
N ASP A 110 16.21 -5.95 -7.90
CA ASP A 110 15.91 -6.08 -6.47
C ASP A 110 14.69 -7.01 -6.22
N ASP A 111 14.46 -7.33 -4.95
CA ASP A 111 13.34 -8.19 -4.54
C ASP A 111 11.97 -7.56 -4.86
N TRP A 112 11.87 -6.23 -4.83
CA TRP A 112 10.62 -5.52 -5.17
C TRP A 112 10.30 -5.67 -6.67
N HIS A 113 11.27 -5.41 -7.54
CA HIS A 113 11.21 -5.59 -8.97
C HIS A 113 10.87 -7.04 -9.32
N LYS A 114 11.56 -8.03 -8.74
CA LYS A 114 11.22 -9.44 -8.96
C LYS A 114 9.79 -9.75 -8.56
N LYS A 115 9.32 -9.23 -7.43
CA LYS A 115 7.95 -9.47 -6.97
C LYS A 115 6.93 -8.82 -7.90
N TRP A 116 7.14 -7.57 -8.27
CA TRP A 116 6.32 -6.85 -9.25
C TRP A 116 6.31 -7.54 -10.62
N SER A 117 7.46 -8.00 -11.12
CA SER A 117 7.56 -8.73 -12.39
C SER A 117 6.82 -10.07 -12.36
N SER A 118 6.66 -10.67 -11.17
CA SER A 118 5.94 -11.95 -11.01
C SER A 118 4.42 -11.81 -11.00
N THR A 119 3.88 -10.59 -10.91
CA THR A 119 2.43 -10.34 -10.92
C THR A 119 1.93 -10.00 -12.32
N SER A 120 0.62 -9.86 -12.51
CA SER A 120 0.07 -9.22 -13.70
C SER A 120 0.28 -7.70 -13.59
N GLN A 121 0.95 -7.09 -14.57
CA GLN A 121 1.12 -5.64 -14.61
C GLN A 121 -0.03 -5.01 -15.41
N HIS A 122 -0.62 -3.96 -14.86
CA HIS A 122 -1.67 -3.18 -15.52
C HIS A 122 -1.32 -1.70 -15.42
N GLU A 123 -1.48 -0.98 -16.53
CA GLU A 123 -1.41 0.48 -16.55
C GLU A 123 -2.81 1.06 -16.33
N PHE A 124 -2.89 2.23 -15.71
CA PHE A 124 -4.15 2.96 -15.62
C PHE A 124 -4.54 3.48 -17.02
N CYS A 125 -5.62 2.94 -17.55
CA CYS A 125 -6.09 3.20 -18.90
C CYS A 125 -7.43 3.96 -18.91
N PHE A 126 -7.78 4.49 -20.07
CA PHE A 126 -9.12 4.97 -20.37
C PHE A 126 -9.66 4.29 -21.62
N THR A 127 -10.98 4.09 -21.65
CA THR A 127 -11.70 3.63 -22.83
C THR A 127 -11.98 4.83 -23.73
N CYS A 128 -11.50 4.80 -24.97
CA CYS A 128 -11.82 5.87 -25.90
C CYS A 128 -13.32 5.86 -26.25
N PRO A 129 -14.03 7.02 -26.19
CA PRO A 129 -15.46 7.07 -26.50
C PRO A 129 -15.78 6.76 -27.98
N ALA A 130 -14.85 7.05 -28.91
CA ALA A 130 -15.08 6.86 -30.35
C ALA A 130 -14.79 5.42 -30.82
N CYS A 131 -13.64 4.87 -30.42
CA CYS A 131 -13.13 3.59 -30.91
C CYS A 131 -13.32 2.44 -29.90
N GLN A 132 -13.69 2.73 -28.64
CA GLN A 132 -13.82 1.78 -27.52
C GLN A 132 -12.53 1.02 -27.14
N THR A 133 -11.40 1.36 -27.77
CA THR A 133 -10.09 0.83 -27.40
C THR A 133 -9.66 1.36 -26.04
N GLU A 134 -9.26 0.46 -25.14
CA GLU A 134 -8.58 0.81 -23.90
C GLU A 134 -7.13 1.18 -24.18
N GLN A 135 -6.72 2.35 -23.71
CA GLN A 135 -5.36 2.83 -23.91
C GLN A 135 -4.84 3.60 -22.68
N PRO A 136 -3.52 3.56 -22.44
CA PRO A 136 -2.93 4.28 -21.32
C PRO A 136 -2.93 5.78 -21.56
N TRP A 137 -2.92 6.54 -20.47
CA TRP A 137 -2.68 7.97 -20.50
C TRP A 137 -1.23 8.26 -20.90
N ARG A 138 -1.02 8.73 -22.13
CA ARG A 138 0.30 9.17 -22.63
C ARG A 138 0.22 10.63 -23.03
N TRP A 139 1.19 11.43 -22.58
CA TRP A 139 1.29 12.85 -22.94
C TRP A 139 1.41 13.07 -24.45
N GLU A 140 2.05 12.14 -25.16
CA GLU A 140 2.16 12.12 -26.62
C GLU A 140 0.78 12.09 -27.33
N LYS A 141 -0.26 11.57 -26.66
CA LYS A 141 -1.64 11.52 -27.17
C LYS A 141 -2.47 12.75 -26.80
N CYS A 142 -1.94 13.64 -25.95
CA CYS A 142 -2.61 14.88 -25.58
C CYS A 142 -2.51 15.88 -26.74
N GLN A 143 -3.65 16.25 -27.30
CA GLN A 143 -3.76 17.27 -28.33
C GLN A 143 -4.05 18.62 -27.68
N THR A 144 -3.33 19.63 -28.15
CA THR A 144 -3.64 21.03 -27.88
C THR A 144 -4.86 21.44 -28.69
N PRO A 145 -5.96 21.88 -28.07
CA PRO A 145 -6.99 22.67 -28.73
C PRO A 145 -6.38 23.70 -29.68
N LYS A 146 -6.91 23.79 -30.91
CA LYS A 146 -6.38 24.68 -31.97
C LYS A 146 -6.49 26.18 -31.67
N ALA A 147 -6.92 26.58 -30.47
CA ALA A 147 -7.11 27.97 -30.08
C ALA A 147 -5.99 28.44 -29.14
N THR A 148 -5.16 29.34 -29.67
CA THR A 148 -4.31 30.36 -29.03
C THR A 148 -3.52 29.97 -27.77
N ILE A 149 -2.19 29.91 -27.92
CA ILE A 149 -1.15 29.55 -26.94
C ILE A 149 -1.05 30.54 -25.73
N THR A 150 -2.01 31.43 -25.52
CA THR A 150 -1.92 32.50 -24.50
C THR A 150 -2.66 32.24 -23.19
N ALA A 151 -3.40 31.13 -23.06
CA ALA A 151 -4.14 30.79 -21.84
C ALA A 151 -3.57 29.55 -21.13
N ARG A 152 -3.65 29.52 -19.79
CA ARG A 152 -3.28 28.36 -18.96
C ARG A 152 -4.26 27.21 -19.27
N TRP A 153 -3.74 26.09 -19.78
CA TRP A 153 -4.52 24.90 -20.15
C TRP A 153 -5.40 24.40 -19.00
N GLN A 154 -6.72 24.33 -19.21
CA GLN A 154 -7.68 23.77 -18.25
C GLN A 154 -8.21 22.39 -18.69
N THR A 155 -8.29 22.15 -20.00
CA THR A 155 -8.76 20.90 -20.62
C THR A 155 -7.93 20.61 -21.88
N GLY A 156 -7.76 19.33 -22.21
CA GLY A 156 -7.05 18.87 -23.40
C GLY A 156 -7.75 17.66 -24.00
N ASP A 157 -7.78 17.58 -25.33
CA ASP A 157 -8.38 16.45 -26.06
C ASP A 157 -7.34 15.33 -26.19
N PHE A 158 -7.72 14.07 -26.00
CA PHE A 158 -6.81 12.94 -26.17
C PHE A 158 -7.11 12.18 -27.47
N ARG A 159 -6.07 11.90 -28.25
CA ARG A 159 -6.18 11.09 -29.46
C ARG A 159 -6.40 9.61 -29.10
N CYS A 160 -7.29 8.92 -29.84
CA CYS A 160 -7.32 7.45 -29.86
C CYS A 160 -6.15 6.94 -30.70
N GLY A 161 -5.31 6.07 -30.13
CA GLY A 161 -4.27 5.30 -30.82
C GLY A 161 -3.22 6.13 -31.57
N ASP A 162 -2.30 5.41 -32.20
CA ASP A 162 -1.79 5.79 -33.54
C ASP A 162 -2.77 5.25 -34.59
#